data_AF-A0A7J4LD12-F1
#
_entry.id   AF-A0A7J4LD12-F1
#
_cell.length_a   1.000
_cell.length_b   1.000
_cell.length_c   1.000
_cell.angle_alpha   90.00
_cell.angle_beta   90.00
_cell.angle_gamma   90.00
#
_symmetry.space_group_name_H-M   'P 1'
#
loop_
_entity.id
_entity.type
_entity.pdbx_description
1 polymer ?
#
loop_
_entity_poly.entity_id
_entity_poly.type
_entity_poly.pdbx_seq_one_letter_code
_entity_poly.pdbx_strand_id
1 'polypeptide(L)'
;MAENIKEISEKAIKADAKELKKIFPELLNTIKDADVQDYIKVLNESPDLLVRGIPKVGEFINENKPDDALPIMRETFPLIFSKVVEYGLERFVIDVSDLTRTIPDMFSSMQKLVKEVDPDKLTEFGRDFEDIMQGLLFVINEGLPIVRKVNKDIDDVFNKIKGAKVTTGVDLVDMGWGFRINWNKEEVTLDSDVENSDLTLELPTKSLIDMFEIMTSGNISSVLKVFATGKIKIKGAMMKGAAILPLFAEFGKLMKR
;
A
#
# COMPACT_ATOMS: atom_id res chain seq x y z
N MET A 1 3.17 21.25 17.11
CA MET A 1 3.96 20.12 16.58
C MET A 1 3.79 19.96 15.07
N ALA A 2 2.61 20.28 14.52
CA ALA A 2 2.32 20.25 13.08
C ALA A 2 3.40 20.90 12.19
N GLU A 3 3.84 22.12 12.52
CA GLU A 3 4.84 22.85 11.74
C GLU A 3 6.18 22.09 11.70
N ASN A 4 6.61 21.52 12.83
CA ASN A 4 7.81 20.68 12.93
C ASN A 4 7.68 19.38 12.11
N ILE A 5 6.51 18.71 12.16
CA ILE A 5 6.23 17.51 11.35
C ILE A 5 6.36 17.85 9.86
N LYS A 6 5.75 18.96 9.43
CA LYS A 6 5.79 19.42 8.05
C LYS A 6 7.21 19.77 7.61
N GLU A 7 7.96 20.52 8.42
CA GLU A 7 9.35 20.88 8.13
C GLU A 7 10.26 19.65 7.97
N ILE A 8 10.20 18.69 8.90
CA ILE A 8 11.00 17.47 8.83
C ILE A 8 10.57 16.60 7.64
N SER A 9 9.27 16.52 7.35
CA SER A 9 8.76 15.77 6.19
C SER A 9 9.21 16.40 4.87
N GLU A 10 9.16 17.72 4.74
CA GLU A 10 9.66 18.46 3.56
C GLU A 10 11.18 18.32 3.41
N LYS A 11 11.92 18.30 4.52
CA LYS A 11 13.34 18.00 4.53
C LYS A 11 13.61 16.58 4.02
N ALA A 12 12.85 15.58 4.47
CA ALA A 12 12.95 14.21 3.98
C ALA A 12 12.66 14.10 2.47
N ILE A 13 11.63 14.81 1.98
CA ILE A 13 11.28 14.81 0.54
C ILE A 13 12.40 15.36 -0.34
N LYS A 14 13.21 16.31 0.17
CA LYS A 14 14.32 16.92 -0.57
C LYS A 14 15.66 16.23 -0.35
N ALA A 15 15.75 15.39 0.69
CA ALA A 15 16.97 14.70 1.07
C ALA A 15 17.36 13.63 0.05
N ASP A 16 18.65 13.37 -0.02
CA ASP A 16 19.16 12.16 -0.66
C ASP A 16 18.99 10.94 0.26
N ALA A 17 19.17 9.76 -0.32
CA ALA A 17 18.91 8.52 0.38
C ALA A 17 19.85 8.26 1.58
N LYS A 18 21.04 8.86 1.62
CA LYS A 18 21.97 8.77 2.78
C LYS A 18 21.52 9.66 3.92
N GLU A 19 20.97 10.83 3.61
CA GLU A 19 20.43 11.77 4.59
C GLU A 19 19.15 11.24 5.25
N LEU A 20 18.33 10.45 4.54
CA LEU A 20 17.12 9.83 5.09
C LEU A 20 17.38 9.00 6.34
N LYS A 21 18.54 8.34 6.45
CA LYS A 21 18.93 7.56 7.65
C LYS A 21 18.96 8.39 8.93
N LYS A 22 19.23 9.70 8.82
CA LYS A 22 19.24 10.62 9.96
C LYS A 22 17.88 11.27 10.18
N ILE A 23 17.15 11.54 9.10
CA ILE A 23 15.89 12.28 9.13
C ILE A 23 14.73 11.40 9.60
N PHE A 24 14.66 10.12 9.20
CA PHE A 24 13.56 9.26 9.58
C PHE A 24 13.48 8.97 11.10
N PRO A 25 14.58 8.74 11.83
CA PRO A 25 14.54 8.70 13.30
C PRO A 25 14.04 10.01 13.94
N GLU A 26 14.45 11.16 13.39
CA GLU A 26 14.01 12.49 13.84
C GLU A 26 12.49 12.66 13.62
N LEU A 27 12.00 12.22 12.47
CA LEU A 27 10.58 12.22 12.12
C LEU A 27 9.78 11.31 13.05
N LEU A 28 10.25 10.08 13.31
CA LEU A 28 9.61 9.16 14.25
C LEU A 28 9.48 9.76 15.65
N ASN A 29 10.55 10.35 16.19
CA ASN A 29 10.47 11.01 17.51
C ASN A 29 9.46 12.17 17.50
N THR A 30 9.43 12.96 16.43
CA THR A 30 8.44 14.03 16.28
C THR A 30 7.00 13.49 16.22
N ILE A 31 6.80 12.35 15.56
CA ILE A 31 5.51 11.66 15.48
C ILE A 31 5.08 11.12 16.85
N LYS A 32 6.01 10.64 17.70
CA LYS A 32 5.71 10.19 19.08
C LYS A 32 5.07 11.30 19.91
N ASP A 33 5.64 12.50 19.83
CA ASP A 33 5.20 13.64 20.64
C ASP A 33 4.00 14.41 20.04
N ALA A 34 3.63 14.13 18.79
CA ALA A 34 2.54 14.83 18.09
C ALA A 34 1.16 14.20 18.37
N ASP A 35 0.11 15.03 18.38
CA ASP A 35 -1.27 14.55 18.43
C ASP A 35 -1.84 14.34 17.01
N VAL A 36 -2.93 13.58 16.91
CA VAL A 36 -3.66 13.38 15.64
C VAL A 36 -4.09 14.72 14.98
N GLN A 37 -4.37 15.75 15.78
CA GLN A 37 -4.73 17.08 15.31
C GLN A 37 -3.56 17.76 14.58
N ASP A 38 -2.32 17.48 14.97
CA ASP A 38 -1.16 17.97 14.25
C ASP A 38 -1.08 17.33 12.85
N TYR A 39 -1.36 16.02 12.73
CA TYR A 39 -1.40 15.34 11.44
C TYR A 39 -2.48 15.91 10.53
N ILE A 40 -3.70 16.12 11.06
CA ILE A 40 -4.81 16.73 10.34
C ILE A 40 -4.42 18.12 9.83
N LYS A 41 -3.81 18.95 10.68
CA LYS A 41 -3.34 20.28 10.28
C LYS A 41 -2.30 20.20 9.15
N VAL A 42 -1.31 19.32 9.27
CA VAL A 42 -0.28 19.14 8.23
C VAL A 42 -0.89 18.71 6.91
N LEU A 43 -1.77 17.71 6.91
CA LEU A 43 -2.37 17.18 5.69
C LEU A 43 -3.36 18.17 5.05
N ASN A 44 -4.01 19.03 5.83
CA ASN A 44 -4.84 20.10 5.27
C ASN A 44 -4.01 21.24 4.67
N GLU A 45 -2.84 21.54 5.24
CA GLU A 45 -1.92 22.54 4.69
C GLU A 45 -1.07 22.01 3.52
N SER A 46 -0.89 20.69 3.43
CA SER A 46 -0.01 20.01 2.47
C SER A 46 -0.56 18.61 2.14
N PRO A 47 -1.68 18.52 1.42
CA PRO A 47 -2.37 17.25 1.15
C PRO A 47 -1.58 16.29 0.27
N ASP A 48 -0.60 16.81 -0.48
CA ASP A 48 0.29 16.05 -1.34
C ASP A 48 1.54 15.50 -0.60
N LEU A 49 1.71 15.83 0.68
CA LEU A 49 2.90 15.46 1.44
C LEU A 49 3.11 13.94 1.49
N LEU A 50 2.03 13.17 1.65
CA LEU A 50 2.10 11.70 1.62
C LEU A 50 2.47 11.18 0.22
N VAL A 51 1.90 11.77 -0.84
CA VAL A 51 2.20 11.42 -2.23
C VAL A 51 3.70 11.60 -2.51
N ARG A 52 4.27 12.73 -2.08
CA ARG A 52 5.70 13.03 -2.24
C ARG A 52 6.60 12.23 -1.31
N GLY A 53 6.11 11.84 -0.13
CA GLY A 53 6.85 11.09 0.87
C GLY A 53 6.98 9.60 0.55
N ILE A 54 5.98 8.98 -0.08
CA ILE A 54 5.97 7.54 -0.39
C ILE A 54 7.26 7.09 -1.09
N PRO A 55 7.73 7.70 -2.21
CA PRO A 55 8.96 7.26 -2.88
C PRO A 55 10.20 7.29 -1.98
N LYS A 56 10.26 8.19 -0.99
CA LYS A 56 11.38 8.28 -0.05
C LYS A 56 11.48 7.08 0.88
N VAL A 57 10.37 6.40 1.16
CA VAL A 57 10.41 5.13 1.90
C VAL A 57 11.16 4.07 1.08
N GLY A 58 10.98 4.04 -0.25
CA GLY A 58 11.71 3.14 -1.13
C GLY A 58 13.20 3.45 -1.21
N GLU A 59 13.56 4.73 -1.36
CA GLU A 59 14.96 5.19 -1.30
C GLU A 59 15.63 4.80 0.02
N PHE A 60 14.91 4.98 1.13
CA PHE A 60 15.40 4.60 2.46
C PHE A 60 15.63 3.09 2.59
N ILE A 61 14.70 2.25 2.10
CA ILE A 61 14.84 0.79 2.09
C ILE A 61 16.07 0.37 1.28
N ASN A 62 16.30 0.97 0.11
CA ASN A 62 17.41 0.59 -0.77
C ASN A 62 18.79 0.84 -0.16
N GLU A 63 18.96 1.96 0.55
CA GLU A 63 20.26 2.36 1.10
C GLU A 63 20.54 1.78 2.51
N ASN A 64 19.54 1.17 3.15
CA ASN A 64 19.67 0.70 4.53
C ASN A 64 19.57 -0.81 4.65
N LYS A 65 20.24 -1.34 5.68
CA LYS A 65 20.07 -2.73 6.07
C LYS A 65 18.74 -2.90 6.81
N PRO A 66 18.15 -4.11 6.81
CA PRO A 66 16.94 -4.40 7.58
C PRO A 66 17.04 -3.94 9.04
N ASP A 67 18.17 -4.20 9.72
CA ASP A 67 18.39 -3.81 11.13
C ASP A 67 18.31 -2.30 11.39
N ASP A 68 18.60 -1.47 10.40
CA ASP A 68 18.51 -0.01 10.51
C ASP A 68 17.10 0.50 10.18
N ALA A 69 16.43 -0.11 9.21
CA ALA A 69 15.18 0.38 8.64
C ALA A 69 13.93 -0.19 9.31
N LEU A 70 13.93 -1.50 9.61
CA LEU A 70 12.79 -2.20 10.21
C LEU A 70 12.36 -1.60 11.55
N PRO A 71 13.25 -1.25 12.50
CA PRO A 71 12.82 -0.68 13.78
C PRO A 71 12.02 0.61 13.60
N ILE A 72 12.46 1.47 12.68
CA ILE A 72 11.78 2.75 12.39
C ILE A 72 10.40 2.48 11.80
N MET A 73 10.30 1.60 10.82
CA MET A 73 9.01 1.28 10.17
C MET A 73 8.04 0.57 11.12
N ARG A 74 8.52 -0.42 11.87
CA ARG A 74 7.74 -1.18 12.86
C ARG A 74 7.18 -0.30 13.97
N GLU A 75 7.83 0.82 14.28
CA GLU A 75 7.32 1.76 15.27
C GLU A 75 6.44 2.86 14.65
N THR A 76 6.89 3.44 13.52
CA THR A 76 6.22 4.62 12.92
C THR A 76 4.82 4.29 12.43
N PHE A 77 4.65 3.22 11.64
CA PHE A 77 3.36 2.91 11.02
C PHE A 77 2.30 2.59 12.09
N PRO A 78 2.52 1.64 13.01
CA PRO A 78 1.52 1.34 14.04
C PRO A 78 1.18 2.54 14.93
N LEU A 79 2.16 3.40 15.24
CA LEU A 79 1.95 4.58 16.06
C LEU A 79 1.05 5.63 15.39
N ILE A 80 1.28 5.94 14.11
CA ILE A 80 0.40 6.84 13.36
C ILE A 80 -1.01 6.24 13.33
N PHE A 81 -1.11 4.94 13.04
CA PHE A 81 -2.39 4.28 12.90
C PHE A 81 -3.14 4.20 14.22
N SER A 82 -2.50 3.89 15.34
CA SER A 82 -3.16 3.85 16.65
C SER A 82 -3.78 5.20 16.99
N LYS A 83 -3.05 6.31 16.76
CA LYS A 83 -3.54 7.67 16.99
C LYS A 83 -4.74 8.02 16.11
N VAL A 84 -4.71 7.62 14.83
CA VAL A 84 -5.83 7.84 13.90
C VAL A 84 -7.05 7.00 14.28
N VAL A 85 -6.86 5.75 14.69
CA VAL A 85 -7.93 4.84 15.13
C VAL A 85 -8.57 5.35 16.42
N GLU A 86 -7.77 5.75 17.40
CA GLU A 86 -8.24 6.34 18.66
C GLU A 86 -9.05 7.63 18.43
N TYR A 87 -8.67 8.44 17.45
CA TYR A 87 -9.42 9.63 17.05
C TYR A 87 -10.75 9.30 16.34
N GLY A 88 -10.80 8.15 15.68
CA GLY A 88 -11.90 7.73 14.80
C GLY A 88 -11.52 7.90 13.33
N LEU A 89 -11.33 6.78 12.64
CA LEU A 89 -10.89 6.74 11.24
C LEU A 89 -11.86 7.47 10.28
N GLU A 90 -13.17 7.31 10.49
CA GLU A 90 -14.18 8.02 9.66
C GLU A 90 -14.08 9.53 9.83
N ARG A 91 -13.92 9.99 11.08
CA ARG A 91 -13.76 11.41 11.39
C ARG A 91 -12.46 11.95 10.80
N PHE A 92 -11.36 11.22 10.92
CA PHE A 92 -10.07 11.61 10.33
C PHE A 92 -10.18 11.81 8.81
N VAL A 93 -10.77 10.86 8.09
CA VAL A 93 -10.92 10.94 6.63
C VAL A 93 -11.80 12.14 6.21
N ILE A 94 -12.83 12.47 7.00
CA ILE A 94 -13.68 13.65 6.76
C ILE A 94 -12.90 14.95 7.01
N ASP A 95 -12.18 15.03 8.13
CA ASP A 95 -11.43 16.22 8.54
C ASP A 95 -10.24 16.51 7.60
N VAL A 96 -9.78 15.50 6.86
CA VAL A 96 -8.73 15.58 5.84
C VAL A 96 -9.30 15.22 4.46
N SER A 97 -10.44 15.80 4.09
CA SER A 97 -11.16 15.40 2.87
C SER A 97 -10.34 15.48 1.57
N ASP A 98 -9.36 16.40 1.48
CA ASP A 98 -8.46 16.50 0.33
C ASP A 98 -7.55 15.28 0.17
N LEU A 99 -7.24 14.55 1.25
CA LEU A 99 -6.52 13.28 1.19
C LEU A 99 -7.26 12.25 0.34
N THR A 100 -8.59 12.26 0.35
CA THR A 100 -9.38 11.32 -0.47
C THR A 100 -9.22 11.60 -1.96
N ARG A 101 -8.92 12.86 -2.34
CA ARG A 101 -8.69 13.28 -3.72
C ARG A 101 -7.30 12.88 -4.21
N THR A 102 -6.32 12.78 -3.31
CA THR A 102 -4.94 12.39 -3.65
C THR A 102 -4.75 10.87 -3.69
N ILE A 103 -5.77 10.06 -3.41
CA ILE A 103 -5.69 8.59 -3.46
C ILE A 103 -5.14 8.06 -4.80
N PRO A 104 -5.60 8.52 -5.99
CA PRO A 104 -5.01 8.09 -7.27
C PRO A 104 -3.51 8.42 -7.37
N ASP A 105 -3.10 9.59 -6.87
CA ASP A 105 -1.69 9.99 -6.83
C ASP A 105 -0.90 9.14 -5.83
N MET A 106 -1.48 8.78 -4.69
CA MET A 106 -0.87 7.86 -3.73
C MET A 106 -0.63 6.49 -4.36
N PHE A 107 -1.57 5.94 -5.12
CA PHE A 107 -1.35 4.71 -5.89
C PHE A 107 -0.21 4.86 -6.90
N SER A 108 -0.08 6.03 -7.54
CA SER A 108 0.97 6.30 -8.53
C SER A 108 2.35 6.34 -7.87
N SER A 109 2.42 7.00 -6.71
CA SER A 109 3.63 7.02 -5.87
C SER A 109 3.98 5.64 -5.31
N MET A 110 2.99 4.83 -4.91
CA MET A 110 3.23 3.44 -4.50
C MET A 110 3.77 2.61 -5.66
N GLN A 111 3.26 2.79 -6.88
CA GLN A 111 3.80 2.15 -8.07
C GLN A 111 5.27 2.56 -8.30
N LYS A 112 5.59 3.85 -8.12
CA LYS A 112 6.96 4.34 -8.22
C LYS A 112 7.87 3.70 -7.16
N LEU A 113 7.42 3.66 -5.90
CA LEU A 113 8.13 2.96 -4.82
C LEU A 113 8.43 1.51 -5.21
N VAL A 114 7.42 0.75 -5.64
CA VAL A 114 7.61 -0.68 -5.97
C VAL A 114 8.62 -0.86 -7.13
N LYS A 115 8.65 0.07 -8.08
CA LYS A 115 9.61 0.04 -9.20
C LYS A 115 11.04 0.40 -8.81
N GLU A 116 11.18 1.31 -7.86
CA GLU A 116 12.48 1.85 -7.47
C GLU A 116 13.14 1.02 -6.37
N VAL A 117 12.37 0.26 -5.59
CA VAL A 117 12.91 -0.63 -4.58
C VAL A 117 13.58 -1.84 -5.24
N ASP A 118 14.83 -2.11 -4.84
CA ASP A 118 15.59 -3.27 -5.28
C ASP A 118 14.90 -4.56 -4.75
N PRO A 119 14.49 -5.49 -5.63
CA PRO A 119 13.88 -6.76 -5.21
C PRO A 119 14.78 -7.62 -4.32
N ASP A 120 16.10 -7.54 -4.50
CA ASP A 120 17.05 -8.26 -3.65
C ASP A 120 17.03 -7.65 -2.24
N LYS A 121 16.91 -6.31 -2.14
CA LYS A 121 16.70 -5.63 -0.86
C LYS A 121 15.39 -6.04 -0.21
N LEU A 122 14.26 -6.05 -0.92
CA LEU A 122 13.00 -6.52 -0.34
C LEU A 122 13.09 -7.96 0.18
N THR A 123 13.84 -8.80 -0.52
CA THR A 123 14.09 -10.18 -0.10
C THR A 123 14.96 -10.25 1.17
N GLU A 124 15.94 -9.35 1.35
CA GLU A 124 16.72 -9.23 2.60
C GLU A 124 15.84 -8.87 3.80
N PHE A 125 14.78 -8.07 3.61
CA PHE A 125 13.81 -7.77 4.67
C PHE A 125 12.92 -8.98 4.99
N GLY A 126 12.74 -9.90 4.04
CA GLY A 126 12.15 -11.23 4.24
C GLY A 126 10.83 -11.21 5.00
N ARG A 127 10.68 -12.13 5.95
CA ARG A 127 9.50 -12.23 6.83
C ARG A 127 9.37 -11.08 7.82
N ASP A 128 10.43 -10.35 8.14
CA ASP A 128 10.30 -9.20 9.05
C ASP A 128 9.44 -8.08 8.44
N PHE A 129 9.30 -8.07 7.12
CA PHE A 129 8.36 -7.21 6.41
C PHE A 129 6.90 -7.59 6.65
N GLU A 130 6.59 -8.85 7.00
CA GLU A 130 5.24 -9.32 7.32
C GLU A 130 4.65 -8.51 8.48
N ASP A 131 5.40 -8.30 9.56
CA ASP A 131 4.90 -7.57 10.75
C ASP A 131 4.47 -6.14 10.40
N ILE A 132 5.22 -5.47 9.53
CA ILE A 132 4.90 -4.13 9.04
C ILE A 132 3.64 -4.19 8.18
N MET A 133 3.58 -5.18 7.29
CA MET A 133 2.45 -5.35 6.38
C MET A 133 1.17 -5.72 7.10
N GLN A 134 1.21 -6.51 8.18
CA GLN A 134 0.03 -6.81 9.01
C GLN A 134 -0.61 -5.54 9.58
N GLY A 135 0.21 -4.58 10.03
CA GLY A 135 -0.27 -3.26 10.44
C GLY A 135 -0.97 -2.51 9.30
N LEU A 136 -0.41 -2.57 8.09
CA LEU A 136 -1.03 -1.97 6.89
C LEU A 136 -2.33 -2.68 6.48
N LEU A 137 -2.40 -4.02 6.58
CA LEU A 137 -3.59 -4.80 6.26
C LEU A 137 -4.78 -4.37 7.13
N PHE A 138 -4.56 -4.18 8.43
CA PHE A 138 -5.58 -3.67 9.34
C PHE A 138 -6.13 -2.32 8.86
N VAL A 139 -5.25 -1.39 8.48
CA VAL A 139 -5.65 -0.07 8.00
C VAL A 139 -6.42 -0.13 6.69
N ILE A 140 -6.04 -1.01 5.77
CA ILE A 140 -6.78 -1.21 4.53
C ILE A 140 -8.18 -1.76 4.83
N ASN A 141 -8.28 -2.76 5.72
CA ASN A 141 -9.55 -3.39 6.07
C ASN A 141 -10.54 -2.42 6.72
N GLU A 142 -10.07 -1.61 7.66
CA GLU A 142 -10.90 -0.62 8.34
C GLU A 142 -11.13 0.65 7.50
N GLY A 143 -10.13 1.05 6.72
CA GLY A 143 -10.12 2.31 5.96
C GLY A 143 -10.84 2.23 4.62
N LEU A 144 -10.72 1.12 3.89
CA LEU A 144 -11.33 0.99 2.57
C LEU A 144 -12.86 1.17 2.58
N PRO A 145 -13.64 0.60 3.53
CA PRO A 145 -15.08 0.86 3.61
C PRO A 145 -15.41 2.35 3.77
N ILE A 146 -14.63 3.06 4.59
CA ILE A 146 -14.81 4.50 4.85
C ILE A 146 -14.47 5.30 3.59
N VAL A 147 -13.32 5.02 2.96
CA VAL A 147 -12.90 5.67 1.71
C VAL A 147 -13.96 5.48 0.63
N ARG A 148 -14.52 4.28 0.48
CA ARG A 148 -15.61 4.02 -0.48
C ARG A 148 -16.86 4.84 -0.18
N LYS A 149 -17.22 5.01 1.09
CA LYS A 149 -18.38 5.84 1.49
C LYS A 149 -18.21 7.31 1.10
N VAL A 150 -16.99 7.84 1.12
CA VAL A 150 -16.72 9.27 0.91
C VAL A 150 -16.14 9.62 -0.47
N ASN A 151 -15.58 8.63 -1.19
CA ASN A 151 -15.02 8.81 -2.53
C ASN A 151 -15.76 7.94 -3.55
N LYS A 152 -16.62 8.60 -4.34
CA LYS A 152 -17.45 7.96 -5.36
C LYS A 152 -16.63 7.25 -6.45
N ASP A 153 -15.50 7.80 -6.87
CA ASP A 153 -14.69 7.18 -7.93
C ASP A 153 -14.11 5.85 -7.45
N ILE A 154 -13.66 5.78 -6.18
CA ILE A 154 -13.20 4.54 -5.57
C ILE A 154 -14.36 3.55 -5.42
N ASP A 155 -15.53 3.99 -4.93
CA ASP A 155 -16.67 3.09 -4.80
C ASP A 155 -17.16 2.55 -6.14
N ASP A 156 -17.20 3.38 -7.18
CA ASP A 156 -17.60 2.98 -8.54
C ASP A 156 -16.65 1.92 -9.12
N VAL A 157 -15.35 1.93 -8.75
CA VAL A 157 -14.37 0.88 -9.09
C VAL A 157 -14.72 -0.45 -8.41
N PHE A 158 -14.93 -0.46 -7.09
CA PHE A 158 -15.23 -1.69 -6.34
C PHE A 158 -16.64 -2.24 -6.62
N ASN A 159 -17.60 -1.38 -6.95
CA ASN A 159 -18.95 -1.79 -7.34
C ASN A 159 -18.99 -2.68 -8.59
N LYS A 160 -17.92 -2.69 -9.41
CA LYS A 160 -17.80 -3.54 -10.60
C LYS A 160 -17.61 -5.01 -10.26
N ILE A 161 -17.15 -5.29 -9.05
CA ILE A 161 -16.92 -6.65 -8.54
C ILE A 161 -17.82 -6.99 -7.36
N LYS A 162 -18.88 -6.22 -7.09
CA LYS A 162 -19.79 -6.43 -5.94
C LYS A 162 -20.48 -7.81 -5.89
N GLY A 163 -20.50 -8.54 -7.00
CA GLY A 163 -21.03 -9.89 -7.09
C GLY A 163 -19.97 -10.98 -6.92
N ALA A 164 -18.69 -10.62 -6.85
CA ALA A 164 -17.60 -11.56 -6.73
C ALA A 164 -17.63 -12.23 -5.35
N LYS A 165 -17.46 -13.55 -5.35
CA LYS A 165 -17.21 -14.35 -4.15
C LYS A 165 -16.03 -15.24 -4.44
N VAL A 166 -14.84 -14.72 -4.16
CA VAL A 166 -13.56 -15.37 -4.48
C VAL A 166 -12.50 -14.92 -3.50
N THR A 167 -11.54 -15.78 -3.21
CA THR A 167 -10.34 -15.42 -2.47
C THR A 167 -9.12 -15.49 -3.38
N THR A 168 -8.30 -14.43 -3.40
CA THR A 168 -7.08 -14.37 -4.22
C THR A 168 -5.85 -14.18 -3.35
N GLY A 169 -4.94 -15.14 -3.36
CA GLY A 169 -3.65 -15.09 -2.69
C GLY A 169 -2.54 -14.54 -3.59
N VAL A 170 -1.60 -13.85 -2.98
CA VAL A 170 -0.31 -13.46 -3.55
C VAL A 170 0.77 -14.04 -2.64
N ASP A 171 1.55 -14.98 -3.16
CA ASP A 171 2.61 -15.68 -2.43
C ASP A 171 3.98 -15.26 -2.99
N LEU A 172 4.72 -14.47 -2.19
CA LEU A 172 6.05 -13.97 -2.54
C LEU A 172 7.09 -14.98 -2.08
N VAL A 173 7.35 -15.96 -2.95
CA VAL A 173 8.10 -17.19 -2.62
C VAL A 173 9.48 -16.90 -2.03
N ASP A 174 10.20 -15.91 -2.58
CA ASP A 174 11.57 -15.58 -2.13
C ASP A 174 11.58 -14.85 -0.78
N MET A 175 10.53 -14.06 -0.47
CA MET A 175 10.38 -13.41 0.84
C MET A 175 9.85 -14.36 1.91
N GLY A 176 9.23 -15.47 1.50
CA GLY A 176 8.58 -16.42 2.41
C GLY A 176 7.36 -15.83 3.13
N TRP A 177 6.71 -14.86 2.49
CA TRP A 177 5.53 -14.13 2.96
C TRP A 177 4.50 -13.98 1.83
N GLY A 178 3.24 -13.81 2.17
CA GLY A 178 2.18 -13.52 1.21
C GLY A 178 0.95 -12.95 1.90
N PHE A 179 -0.02 -12.57 1.09
CA PHE A 179 -1.31 -12.06 1.58
C PHE A 179 -2.45 -12.58 0.71
N ARG A 180 -3.61 -12.72 1.33
CA ARG A 180 -4.87 -13.07 0.66
C ARG A 180 -5.80 -11.88 0.67
N ILE A 181 -6.46 -11.67 -0.45
CA ILE A 181 -7.57 -10.74 -0.58
C ILE A 181 -8.87 -11.55 -0.66
N ASN A 182 -9.76 -11.33 0.29
CA ASN A 182 -11.10 -11.91 0.31
C ASN A 182 -12.06 -10.93 -0.37
N TRP A 183 -12.61 -11.35 -1.51
CA TRP A 183 -13.64 -10.61 -2.23
C TRP A 183 -14.98 -11.27 -1.90
N ASN A 184 -15.72 -10.71 -0.94
CA ASN A 184 -17.00 -11.24 -0.50
C ASN A 184 -18.11 -10.23 -0.72
N LYS A 185 -18.60 -10.20 -1.96
CA LYS A 185 -19.62 -9.25 -2.42
C LYS A 185 -19.17 -7.80 -2.26
N GLU A 186 -19.73 -7.08 -1.30
CA GLU A 186 -19.43 -5.67 -1.03
C GLU A 186 -18.24 -5.50 -0.08
N GLU A 187 -17.79 -6.57 0.56
CA GLU A 187 -16.69 -6.55 1.51
C GLU A 187 -15.40 -7.04 0.85
N VAL A 188 -14.34 -6.25 1.05
CA VAL A 188 -12.97 -6.60 0.63
C VAL A 188 -12.10 -6.53 1.86
N THR A 189 -11.50 -7.66 2.21
CA THR A 189 -10.55 -7.74 3.33
C THR A 189 -9.26 -8.39 2.88
N LEU A 190 -8.18 -8.07 3.58
CA LEU A 190 -6.87 -8.63 3.40
C LEU A 190 -6.42 -9.33 4.68
N ASP A 191 -5.78 -10.48 4.54
CA ASP A 191 -5.14 -11.22 5.64
C ASP A 191 -3.83 -11.86 5.16
N SER A 192 -3.05 -12.45 6.07
CA SER A 192 -1.77 -13.11 5.75
C SER A 192 -1.91 -14.60 5.37
N ASP A 193 -3.13 -15.14 5.34
CA ASP A 193 -3.38 -16.56 5.08
C ASP A 193 -3.55 -16.81 3.57
N VAL A 194 -2.43 -17.04 2.89
CA VAL A 194 -2.44 -17.45 1.47
C VAL A 194 -2.99 -18.86 1.26
N GLU A 195 -3.01 -19.69 2.31
CA GLU A 195 -3.56 -21.04 2.22
C GLU A 195 -5.07 -20.99 1.99
N ASN A 196 -5.60 -21.99 1.29
CA ASN A 196 -7.03 -22.09 0.96
C ASN A 196 -7.62 -20.97 0.07
N SER A 197 -6.78 -20.15 -0.57
CA SER A 197 -7.27 -19.21 -1.59
C SER A 197 -7.84 -19.96 -2.80
N ASP A 198 -8.94 -19.45 -3.37
CA ASP A 198 -9.52 -19.99 -4.60
C ASP A 198 -8.54 -19.89 -5.77
N LEU A 199 -7.73 -18.83 -5.79
CA LEU A 199 -6.65 -18.57 -6.72
C LEU A 199 -5.45 -18.04 -5.95
N THR A 200 -4.26 -18.61 -6.13
CA THR A 200 -3.01 -18.05 -5.60
C THR A 200 -2.05 -17.78 -6.75
N LEU A 201 -1.49 -16.57 -6.76
CA LEU A 201 -0.40 -16.17 -7.62
C LEU A 201 0.91 -16.34 -6.83
N GLU A 202 1.67 -17.38 -7.15
CA GLU A 202 3.01 -17.60 -6.61
C GLU A 202 4.02 -16.92 -7.54
N LEU A 203 4.79 -15.99 -7.00
CA LEU A 203 5.74 -15.22 -7.79
C LEU A 203 7.03 -14.94 -7.01
N PRO A 204 8.19 -14.94 -7.70
CA PRO A 204 9.42 -14.36 -7.18
C PRO A 204 9.22 -12.89 -6.80
N THR A 205 9.94 -12.38 -5.79
CA THR A 205 9.80 -10.98 -5.33
C THR A 205 10.03 -9.98 -6.46
N LYS A 206 10.99 -10.27 -7.34
CA LYS A 206 11.27 -9.44 -8.54
C LYS A 206 10.10 -9.31 -9.51
N SER A 207 9.15 -10.26 -9.48
CA SER A 207 7.95 -10.23 -10.32
C SER A 207 6.82 -9.42 -9.69
N LEU A 208 6.99 -8.89 -8.47
CA LEU A 208 6.05 -7.97 -7.84
C LEU A 208 5.84 -6.71 -8.68
N ILE A 209 6.91 -6.21 -9.31
CA ILE A 209 6.85 -5.06 -10.24
C ILE A 209 5.95 -5.38 -11.42
N ASP A 210 6.17 -6.52 -12.08
CA ASP A 210 5.36 -6.98 -13.20
C ASP A 210 3.88 -7.03 -12.78
N MET A 211 3.59 -7.53 -11.57
CA MET A 211 2.24 -7.63 -11.04
C MET A 211 1.60 -6.26 -10.78
N PHE A 212 2.30 -5.33 -10.15
CA PHE A 212 1.80 -3.96 -9.93
C PHE A 212 1.56 -3.23 -11.25
N GLU A 213 2.47 -3.33 -12.22
CA GLU A 213 2.28 -2.73 -13.55
C GLU A 213 1.06 -3.31 -14.27
N ILE A 214 0.84 -4.62 -14.17
CA ILE A 214 -0.34 -5.26 -14.73
C ILE A 214 -1.61 -4.68 -14.12
N MET A 215 -1.68 -4.61 -12.78
CA MET A 215 -2.84 -4.11 -12.04
C MET A 215 -3.17 -2.65 -12.39
N THR A 216 -2.15 -1.80 -12.55
CA THR A 216 -2.34 -0.37 -12.85
C THR A 216 -2.44 -0.06 -14.34
N SER A 217 -2.02 -0.95 -15.24
CA SER A 217 -2.12 -0.73 -16.69
C SER A 217 -3.58 -0.70 -17.20
N GLY A 218 -4.48 -1.41 -16.49
CA GLY A 218 -5.84 -1.68 -16.92
C GLY A 218 -5.97 -2.59 -18.14
N ASN A 219 -4.87 -3.22 -18.58
CA ASN A 219 -4.87 -4.06 -19.77
C ASN A 219 -4.99 -5.54 -19.40
N ILE A 220 -6.21 -6.08 -19.49
CA ILE A 220 -6.50 -7.50 -19.24
C ILE A 220 -5.66 -8.43 -20.15
N SER A 221 -5.34 -8.01 -21.38
CA SER A 221 -4.46 -8.82 -22.26
C SER A 221 -3.04 -8.93 -21.71
N SER A 222 -2.52 -7.88 -21.06
CA SER A 222 -1.22 -7.93 -20.39
C SER A 222 -1.22 -8.89 -19.21
N VAL A 223 -2.30 -8.91 -18.41
CA VAL A 223 -2.51 -9.88 -17.32
C VAL A 223 -2.38 -11.31 -17.85
N LEU A 224 -3.15 -11.64 -18.90
CA LEU A 224 -3.17 -12.98 -19.49
C LEU A 224 -1.82 -13.38 -20.11
N LYS A 225 -1.11 -12.43 -20.72
CA LYS A 225 0.22 -12.69 -21.30
C LYS A 225 1.24 -13.04 -20.22
N VAL A 226 1.26 -12.35 -19.10
CA VAL A 226 2.20 -12.66 -18.01
C VAL A 226 1.90 -14.02 -17.39
N PHE A 227 0.62 -14.36 -17.22
CA PHE A 227 0.23 -15.71 -16.81
C PHE A 227 0.70 -16.79 -17.78
N ALA A 228 0.71 -16.51 -19.08
CA ALA A 228 1.22 -17.43 -20.10
C ALA A 228 2.76 -17.56 -20.12
N THR A 229 3.51 -16.59 -19.57
CA THR A 229 4.99 -16.63 -19.60
C THR A 229 5.60 -17.62 -18.62
N GLY A 230 4.82 -18.15 -17.66
CA GLY A 230 5.31 -19.06 -16.63
C GLY A 230 6.14 -18.40 -15.52
N LYS A 231 6.36 -17.07 -15.57
CA LYS A 231 7.04 -16.31 -14.51
C LYS A 231 6.23 -16.21 -13.22
N ILE A 232 4.91 -16.18 -13.34
CA ILE A 232 3.96 -16.23 -12.22
C ILE A 232 3.29 -17.59 -12.28
N LYS A 233 3.47 -18.38 -11.24
CA LYS A 233 2.82 -19.69 -11.12
C LYS A 233 1.45 -19.50 -10.50
N ILE A 234 0.46 -20.17 -11.08
CA ILE A 234 -0.93 -20.05 -10.67
C ILE A 234 -1.36 -21.35 -10.00
N LYS A 235 -1.83 -21.27 -8.76
CA LYS A 235 -2.48 -22.37 -8.05
C LYS A 235 -3.97 -22.10 -7.93
N GLY A 236 -4.79 -23.14 -8.01
CA GLY A 236 -6.24 -23.04 -7.85
C GLY A 236 -7.01 -22.74 -9.15
N ALA A 237 -8.19 -22.16 -8.99
CA ALA A 237 -9.18 -22.00 -10.05
C ALA A 237 -9.09 -20.61 -10.72
N MET A 238 -8.30 -20.52 -11.80
CA MET A 238 -8.17 -19.29 -12.61
C MET A 238 -9.52 -18.66 -13.01
N MET A 239 -10.53 -19.50 -13.33
CA MET A 239 -11.87 -19.02 -13.69
C MET A 239 -12.59 -18.30 -12.54
N LYS A 240 -12.31 -18.64 -11.28
CA LYS A 240 -12.85 -17.89 -10.14
C LYS A 240 -12.19 -16.52 -10.02
N GLY A 241 -10.87 -16.44 -10.21
CA GLY A 241 -10.16 -15.15 -10.25
C GLY A 241 -10.53 -14.25 -11.43
N ALA A 242 -11.11 -14.80 -12.50
CA ALA A 242 -11.62 -13.98 -13.60
C ALA A 242 -12.70 -12.97 -13.14
N ALA A 243 -13.41 -13.26 -12.04
CA ALA A 243 -14.42 -12.36 -11.46
C ALA A 243 -13.85 -11.02 -10.97
N ILE A 244 -12.54 -10.94 -10.69
CA ILE A 244 -11.89 -9.70 -10.26
C ILE A 244 -11.19 -8.94 -11.40
N LEU A 245 -11.11 -9.49 -12.62
CA LEU A 245 -10.48 -8.82 -13.76
C LEU A 245 -11.08 -7.43 -14.10
N PRO A 246 -12.41 -7.20 -13.95
CA PRO A 246 -12.97 -5.86 -14.15
C PRO A 246 -12.35 -4.80 -13.25
N LEU A 247 -11.88 -5.19 -12.05
CA LEU A 247 -11.24 -4.28 -11.10
C LEU A 247 -9.96 -3.67 -11.68
N PHE A 248 -9.11 -4.47 -12.33
CA PHE A 248 -7.86 -3.99 -12.93
C PHE A 248 -8.12 -2.95 -14.03
N ALA A 249 -9.11 -3.19 -14.88
CA ALA A 249 -9.47 -2.25 -15.94
C ALA A 249 -9.92 -0.89 -15.38
N GLU A 250 -10.67 -0.89 -14.28
CA GLU A 250 -11.22 0.32 -13.67
C GLU A 250 -10.19 1.06 -12.82
N PHE A 251 -9.33 0.34 -12.09
CA PHE A 251 -8.13 0.95 -11.50
C PHE A 251 -7.27 1.61 -12.56
N GLY A 252 -6.99 0.93 -13.68
CA GLY A 252 -6.19 1.51 -14.76
C GLY A 252 -6.83 2.74 -15.41
N LYS A 253 -8.14 2.94 -15.31
CA LYS A 253 -8.79 4.21 -15.70
C LYS A 253 -8.60 5.29 -14.63
N LEU A 254 -8.78 4.92 -13.35
CA LEU A 254 -8.59 5.82 -12.22
C LEU A 254 -7.17 6.40 -12.21
N MET A 255 -6.16 5.57 -12.48
CA MET A 255 -4.74 5.93 -12.51
C MET A 255 -4.32 6.82 -13.68
N LYS A 256 -5.15 6.94 -14.74
CA LYS A 256 -4.85 7.72 -15.95
C LYS A 256 -5.61 9.04 -16.01
N ARG A 257 -6.42 9.34 -15.01
CA ARG A 257 -7.11 10.63 -14.87
C ARG A 257 -6.14 11.70 -14.40
#